data_AF-A0A958X2X2-F1
#
_entry.id   AF-A0A958X2X2-F1
#
_cell.length_a   1.000
_cell.length_b   1.000
_cell.length_c   1.000
_cell.angle_alpha   90.00
_cell.angle_beta   90.00
_cell.angle_gamma   90.00
#
_symmetry.space_group_name_H-M   'P 1'
#
loop_
_entity.id
_entity.type
_entity.pdbx_description
1 polymer ?
#
loop_
_entity_poly.entity_id
_entity_poly.type
_entity_poly.pdbx_seq_one_letter_code
_entity_poly.pdbx_strand_id
1 'polypeptide(L)'
;MGNLWVKKPLSTLLTESSDEKNALKRTLGRWNLVSLGIGAIIGAGIFVLTGQAAASYAGPAVVYSFVVAGIACAFAGLCYAEFASMIPIAGSAYTYSYATLGEFIAWIIGWDLILEYLFGAST
;
A
#
# COMPACT_ATOMS: atom_id res chain seq x y z
N MET A 1 -4.57 13.24 29.35
CA MET A 1 -3.71 12.49 28.41
C MET A 1 -4.60 11.60 27.58
N GLY A 2 -4.74 11.88 26.28
CA GLY A 2 -5.61 11.09 25.39
C GLY A 2 -5.09 9.66 25.25
N ASN A 3 -6.00 8.69 25.14
CA ASN A 3 -5.64 7.28 24.97
C ASN A 3 -4.94 7.10 23.61
N LEU A 4 -3.64 6.85 23.63
CA LEU A 4 -2.79 6.66 22.44
C LEU A 4 -3.17 5.45 21.57
N TRP A 5 -4.05 4.57 22.08
CA TRP A 5 -4.45 3.30 21.46
C TRP A 5 -5.89 3.30 20.96
N VAL A 6 -6.53 4.46 20.84
CA VAL A 6 -7.91 4.56 20.34
C VAL A 6 -7.94 4.12 18.88
N LYS A 7 -8.79 3.13 18.59
CA LYS A 7 -9.08 2.69 17.22
C LYS A 7 -10.22 3.51 16.65
N LYS A 8 -10.14 3.86 15.37
CA LYS A 8 -11.26 4.53 14.71
C LYS A 8 -12.34 3.49 14.39
N PRO A 9 -13.59 3.70 14.83
CA PRO A 9 -14.65 2.76 14.52
C PRO A 9 -14.93 2.73 13.01
N LEU A 10 -15.13 1.52 12.49
CA LEU A 10 -15.38 1.29 11.06
C LEU A 10 -16.60 2.06 10.54
N SER A 11 -17.63 2.23 11.36
CA SER A 11 -18.83 3.00 11.01
C SER A 11 -18.49 4.44 10.63
N THR A 12 -17.59 5.09 11.38
CA THR A 12 -17.15 6.46 11.07
C THR A 12 -16.36 6.53 9.77
N LEU A 13 -15.46 5.56 9.52
CA LEU A 13 -14.70 5.47 8.26
C LEU A 13 -15.62 5.26 7.04
N LEU A 14 -16.63 4.41 7.18
CA LEU A 14 -17.62 4.17 6.13
C LEU A 14 -18.44 5.42 5.84
N THR A 15 -18.89 6.14 6.87
CA THR A 15 -19.61 7.41 6.71
C THR A 15 -18.76 8.46 6.00
N GLU A 16 -17.49 8.62 6.38
CA GLU A 16 -16.56 9.55 5.70
C GLU A 16 -16.35 9.18 4.23
N SER A 17 -16.33 7.89 3.90
CA SER A 17 -16.19 7.43 2.51
C SER A 17 -17.48 7.54 1.68
N SER A 18 -18.63 7.69 2.33
CA SER A 18 -19.98 7.64 1.73
C SER A 18 -20.62 9.01 1.57
N ASP A 19 -19.83 10.08 1.58
CA ASP A 19 -20.33 11.46 1.52
C ASP A 19 -21.07 11.71 0.18
N GLU A 20 -22.40 11.57 0.19
CA GLU A 20 -23.25 11.57 -1.01
C GLU A 20 -23.14 12.86 -1.82
N LYS A 21 -22.75 13.97 -1.16
CA LYS A 21 -22.57 15.28 -1.81
C LYS A 21 -21.37 15.33 -2.76
N ASN A 22 -20.39 14.43 -2.62
CA ASN A 22 -19.16 14.38 -3.44
C ASN A 22 -18.89 12.97 -4.01
N ALA A 23 -19.92 12.15 -4.18
CA ALA A 23 -19.74 10.75 -4.59
C ALA A 23 -19.31 10.62 -6.07
N LEU A 24 -18.15 9.98 -6.29
CA LEU A 24 -17.65 9.63 -7.63
C LEU A 24 -18.45 8.46 -8.23
N LYS A 25 -18.72 8.51 -9.53
CA LYS A 25 -19.32 7.37 -10.27
C LYS A 25 -18.37 6.18 -10.26
N ARG A 26 -18.82 5.04 -9.74
CA ARG A 26 -18.06 3.78 -9.74
C ARG A 26 -18.00 3.20 -11.18
N THR A 27 -16.91 3.46 -11.88
CA THR A 27 -16.68 2.99 -13.27
C THR A 27 -15.53 2.00 -13.41
N LEU A 28 -14.66 1.87 -12.39
CA LEU A 28 -13.54 0.92 -12.43
C LEU A 28 -14.03 -0.50 -12.15
N GLY A 29 -13.93 -1.35 -13.18
CA GLY A 29 -14.09 -2.80 -13.05
C GLY A 29 -12.79 -3.51 -12.69
N ARG A 30 -12.84 -4.84 -12.57
CA ARG A 30 -11.70 -5.69 -12.18
C ARG A 30 -10.45 -5.44 -13.03
N TRP A 31 -10.59 -5.42 -14.35
CA TRP A 31 -9.45 -5.23 -15.26
C TRP A 31 -8.82 -3.83 -15.15
N ASN A 32 -9.63 -2.81 -14.89
CA ASN A 32 -9.14 -1.44 -14.69
C ASN A 32 -8.34 -1.32 -13.38
N LEU A 33 -8.74 -2.06 -12.33
CA LEU A 33 -8.01 -2.09 -11.07
C LEU A 33 -6.70 -2.89 -11.20
N VAL A 34 -6.70 -4.00 -11.95
CA VAL A 34 -5.48 -4.77 -12.23
C VAL A 34 -4.50 -3.94 -13.05
N SER A 35 -4.96 -3.25 -14.10
CA SER A 35 -4.08 -2.39 -14.90
C SER A 35 -3.53 -1.21 -14.09
N LEU A 36 -4.34 -0.61 -13.22
CA LEU A 36 -3.90 0.42 -12.29
C LEU A 36 -2.80 -0.10 -11.34
N GLY A 37 -2.95 -1.32 -10.81
CA GLY A 37 -1.92 -1.95 -9.98
C GLY A 37 -0.61 -2.20 -10.74
N ILE A 38 -0.69 -2.76 -11.96
CA ILE A 38 0.51 -2.99 -12.79
C ILE A 38 1.22 -1.66 -13.10
N GLY A 39 0.47 -0.63 -13.45
CA GLY A 39 1.01 0.71 -13.74
C GLY A 39 1.66 1.37 -12.52
N ALA A 40 1.17 1.09 -11.32
CA ALA A 40 1.76 1.60 -10.08
C ALA A 40 3.03 0.85 -9.65
N ILE A 41 3.18 -0.43 -10.02
CA ILE A 41 4.31 -1.29 -9.61
C ILE A 41 5.50 -1.16 -10.58
N ILE A 42 5.25 -1.09 -11.89
CA ILE A 42 6.33 -1.05 -12.90
C ILE A 42 6.90 0.38 -12.98
N GLY A 43 8.14 0.57 -12.50
CA GLY A 43 8.81 1.88 -12.50
C GLY A 43 10.34 1.78 -12.47
N ALA A 44 10.99 2.79 -11.90
CA ALA A 44 12.46 2.92 -11.88
C ALA A 44 13.19 1.69 -11.29
N GLY A 45 12.55 0.96 -10.37
CA GLY A 45 13.12 -0.24 -9.75
C GLY A 45 13.56 -1.31 -10.76
N ILE A 46 12.69 -1.70 -11.69
CA ILE A 46 13.04 -2.76 -12.65
C ILE A 46 14.01 -2.28 -13.73
N PHE A 47 13.90 -1.01 -14.14
CA PHE A 47 14.69 -0.46 -15.26
C PHE A 47 16.08 0.04 -14.84
N VAL A 48 16.26 0.48 -13.59
CA VAL A 48 17.52 1.08 -13.11
C VAL A 48 18.16 0.20 -12.04
N LEU A 49 17.44 -0.10 -10.95
CA LEU A 49 18.01 -0.78 -9.78
C LEU A 49 18.40 -2.23 -10.09
N THR A 50 17.70 -2.92 -11.00
CA THR A 50 18.04 -4.29 -11.41
C THR A 50 19.48 -4.40 -11.92
N GLY A 51 19.92 -3.45 -12.75
CA GLY A 51 21.27 -3.45 -13.32
C GLY A 51 22.33 -3.26 -12.23
N GLN A 52 22.09 -2.31 -11.31
CA GLN A 52 22.97 -2.08 -10.17
C GLN A 52 23.00 -3.27 -9.20
N ALA A 53 21.84 -3.90 -8.95
CA ALA A 53 21.71 -5.09 -8.12
C ALA A 53 22.50 -6.27 -8.72
N ALA A 54 22.40 -6.47 -10.04
CA ALA A 54 23.16 -7.49 -10.74
C ALA A 54 24.66 -7.17 -10.73
N ALA A 55 25.07 -5.94 -11.03
CA ALA A 55 26.48 -5.59 -11.14
C ALA A 55 27.23 -5.66 -9.79
N SER A 56 26.61 -5.19 -8.71
CA SER A 56 27.31 -4.96 -7.44
C SER A 56 26.97 -5.96 -6.33
N TYR A 57 25.88 -6.73 -6.45
CA TYR A 57 25.40 -7.58 -5.35
C TYR A 57 25.22 -9.05 -5.74
N ALA A 58 24.42 -9.34 -6.78
CA ALA A 58 23.95 -10.71 -7.05
C ALA A 58 24.47 -11.33 -8.35
N GLY A 59 25.01 -10.55 -9.28
CA GLY A 59 25.43 -11.06 -10.58
C GLY A 59 24.29 -11.72 -11.36
N PRO A 60 24.56 -12.79 -12.12
CA PRO A 60 23.53 -13.58 -12.80
C PRO A 60 22.48 -14.19 -11.85
N ALA A 61 22.80 -14.33 -10.55
CA ALA A 61 21.90 -14.85 -9.55
C ALA A 61 20.82 -13.84 -9.10
N VAL A 62 20.79 -12.62 -9.64
CA VAL A 62 19.76 -11.59 -9.35
C VAL A 62 18.34 -12.11 -9.55
N VAL A 63 18.14 -13.06 -10.47
CA VAL A 63 16.84 -13.72 -10.70
C VAL A 63 16.33 -14.41 -9.44
N TYR A 64 17.21 -15.08 -8.68
CA TYR A 64 16.83 -15.72 -7.42
C TYR A 64 16.44 -14.69 -6.36
N SER A 65 17.14 -13.55 -6.31
CA SER A 65 16.75 -12.43 -5.43
C SER A 65 15.34 -11.92 -5.75
N PHE A 66 14.99 -11.80 -7.04
CA PHE A 66 13.63 -11.42 -7.47
C PHE A 66 12.58 -12.48 -7.12
N VAL A 67 12.90 -13.77 -7.21
CA VAL A 67 11.98 -14.84 -6.81
C VAL A 67 11.67 -14.76 -5.32
N VAL A 68 12.69 -14.61 -4.48
CA VAL A 68 12.51 -14.50 -3.03
C VAL A 68 11.72 -13.23 -2.66
N ALA A 69 12.09 -12.09 -3.24
CA ALA A 69 11.36 -10.84 -3.04
C ALA A 69 9.90 -10.94 -3.52
N GLY A 70 9.66 -11.59 -4.67
CA GLY A 70 8.33 -11.81 -5.22
C GLY A 70 7.45 -12.66 -4.29
N ILE A 71 7.99 -13.70 -3.68
CA ILE A 71 7.27 -14.52 -2.69
C ILE A 71 6.91 -13.69 -1.46
N ALA A 72 7.84 -12.88 -0.93
CA ALA A 72 7.57 -12.00 0.20
C ALA A 72 6.47 -10.97 -0.13
N CYS A 73 6.55 -10.34 -1.31
CA CYS A 73 5.53 -9.43 -1.80
C CYS A 73 4.17 -10.11 -2.01
N ALA A 74 4.14 -11.39 -2.43
CA ALA A 74 2.90 -12.13 -2.60
C ALA A 74 2.19 -12.34 -1.25
N PHE A 75 2.92 -12.72 -0.19
CA PHE A 75 2.35 -12.84 1.14
C PHE A 75 1.83 -11.50 1.67
N ALA A 76 2.61 -10.42 1.53
CA ALA A 76 2.14 -9.09 1.89
C ALA A 76 0.88 -8.69 1.09
N GLY A 77 0.86 -8.94 -0.22
CA GLY A 77 -0.26 -8.64 -1.09
C GLY A 77 -1.55 -9.38 -0.71
N LEU A 78 -1.45 -10.63 -0.25
CA LEU A 78 -2.60 -11.38 0.27
C LEU A 78 -3.19 -10.76 1.53
N CYS A 79 -2.35 -10.32 2.49
CA CYS A 79 -2.81 -9.61 3.68
C CYS A 79 -3.52 -8.29 3.31
N TYR A 80 -2.98 -7.55 2.34
CA TYR A 80 -3.61 -6.33 1.86
C TYR A 80 -4.92 -6.59 1.11
N ALA A 81 -5.02 -7.70 0.37
CA ALA A 81 -6.26 -8.11 -0.28
C ALA A 81 -7.37 -8.44 0.74
N GLU A 82 -7.02 -9.09 1.85
CA GLU A 82 -7.94 -9.35 2.96
C GLU A 82 -8.44 -8.03 3.58
N PHE A 83 -7.53 -7.10 3.91
CA PHE A 83 -7.92 -5.78 4.45
C PHE A 83 -8.78 -4.96 3.47
N ALA A 84 -8.44 -4.95 2.19
CA ALA A 84 -9.22 -4.24 1.17
C ALA A 84 -10.64 -4.84 1.01
N SER A 85 -10.80 -6.16 1.23
CA SER A 85 -12.10 -6.81 1.19
C SER A 85 -12.96 -6.54 2.44
N MET A 86 -12.33 -6.42 3.62
CA MET A 86 -13.02 -6.16 4.89
C MET A 86 -13.38 -4.69 5.08
N ILE A 87 -12.54 -3.78 4.57
CA ILE A 87 -12.66 -2.33 4.77
C ILE A 87 -12.68 -1.65 3.40
N PRO A 88 -13.83 -1.68 2.68
CA PRO A 88 -13.93 -1.24 1.28
C PRO A 88 -14.02 0.29 1.13
N ILE A 89 -13.07 1.00 1.74
CA ILE A 89 -12.94 2.45 1.68
C ILE A 89 -11.69 2.83 0.89
N ALA A 90 -11.68 4.05 0.34
CA ALA A 90 -10.47 4.58 -0.27
C ALA A 90 -9.42 4.84 0.84
N GLY A 91 -8.42 3.96 0.94
CA GLY A 91 -7.41 4.00 1.99
C GLY A 91 -6.25 3.05 1.73
N SER A 92 -5.19 3.19 2.51
CA SER A 92 -3.96 2.36 2.48
C SER A 92 -3.59 1.93 3.91
N ALA A 93 -2.34 1.51 4.14
CA ALA A 93 -1.83 0.95 5.40
C ALA A 93 -2.15 1.81 6.63
N TYR A 94 -2.11 3.14 6.50
CA TYR A 94 -2.51 4.08 7.56
C TYR A 94 -3.92 3.80 8.07
N THR A 95 -4.90 3.74 7.16
CA THR A 95 -6.31 3.54 7.49
C THR A 95 -6.55 2.17 8.11
N TYR A 96 -5.89 1.12 7.58
CA TYR A 96 -5.98 -0.23 8.13
C TYR A 96 -5.39 -0.32 9.54
N SER A 97 -4.27 0.36 9.79
CA SER A 97 -3.62 0.39 11.10
C SER A 97 -4.40 1.21 12.12
N TYR A 98 -5.06 2.29 11.68
CA TYR A 98 -5.94 3.08 12.55
C TYR A 98 -7.16 2.25 12.99
N ALA A 99 -7.71 1.44 12.09
CA ALA A 99 -8.84 0.56 12.41
C ALA A 99 -8.45 -0.62 13.32
N THR A 100 -7.23 -1.16 13.18
CA THR A 100 -6.84 -2.42 13.85
C THR A 100 -5.94 -2.24 15.09
N LEU A 101 -4.98 -1.31 15.05
CA LEU A 101 -3.91 -1.16 16.05
C LEU A 101 -4.06 0.12 16.89
N GLY A 102 -4.71 1.14 16.33
CA GLY A 102 -5.02 2.40 17.02
C GLY A 102 -4.14 3.58 16.59
N GLU A 103 -4.47 4.75 17.11
CA GLU A 103 -3.98 6.04 16.65
C GLU A 103 -2.46 6.20 16.64
N PHE A 104 -1.75 5.78 17.70
CA PHE A 104 -0.30 5.96 17.78
C PHE A 104 0.45 5.19 16.68
N ILE A 105 0.11 3.91 16.47
CA ILE A 105 0.73 3.09 15.43
C ILE A 105 0.34 3.59 14.04
N ALA A 106 -0.93 3.98 13.87
CA ALA A 106 -1.38 4.58 12.62
C ALA A 106 -0.61 5.86 12.31
N TRP A 107 -0.36 6.71 13.29
CA TRP A 107 0.41 7.95 13.13
C TRP A 107 1.84 7.68 12.68
N ILE A 108 2.53 6.70 13.28
CA ILE A 108 3.87 6.29 12.84
C ILE A 108 3.86 5.84 11.38
N ILE A 109 2.93 4.95 11.02
CA ILE A 109 2.79 4.43 9.65
C ILE A 109 2.41 5.56 8.68
N GLY A 110 1.60 6.52 9.11
CA GLY A 110 1.24 7.69 8.30
C GLY A 110 2.46 8.53 7.93
N TRP A 111 3.35 8.80 8.89
CA TRP A 111 4.60 9.52 8.62
C TRP A 111 5.57 8.70 7.77
N ASP A 112 5.67 7.40 8.02
CA ASP A 112 6.48 6.49 7.20
C ASP A 112 6.03 6.52 5.73
N LEU A 113 4.72 6.40 5.47
CA LEU A 113 4.16 6.50 4.12
C LEU A 113 4.40 7.86 3.46
N ILE A 114 4.28 8.97 4.21
CA ILE A 114 4.56 10.30 3.65
C ILE A 114 6.01 10.38 3.17
N LEU A 115 6.95 9.88 3.97
CA LEU A 115 8.37 9.85 3.60
C LEU A 115 8.61 8.89 2.43
N GLU A 116 8.02 7.69 2.46
CA GLU A 116 8.12 6.70 1.38
C GLU A 116 7.66 7.28 0.04
N TYR A 117 6.47 7.89 0.00
CA TYR A 117 5.95 8.52 -1.23
C TYR A 117 6.78 9.73 -1.66
N LEU A 118 7.32 10.52 -0.72
CA LEU A 118 8.19 11.65 -1.04
C LEU A 118 9.49 11.20 -1.73
N PHE A 119 10.15 10.18 -1.17
CA PHE A 119 11.35 9.64 -1.79
C PHE A 119 11.03 8.91 -3.10
N GLY A 120 9.94 8.16 -3.15
CA GLY A 120 9.50 7.48 -4.37
C GLY A 120 9.14 8.43 -5.51
N ALA A 121 8.63 9.64 -5.21
CA ALA A 121 8.38 10.67 -6.22
C ALA A 121 9.65 11.42 -6.66
N SER A 122 10.75 11.32 -5.91
CA SER A 122 12.01 12.04 -6.17
C SER A 122 13.01 11.25 -7.03
N THR A 123 12.77 9.96 -7.25
CA THR A 123 13.61 9.03 -8.03
C THR A 123 13.05 8.73 -9.40
#